data_AF-A0A0K0GME5-F1
#
_entry.id   AF-A0A0K0GME5-F1
#
_cell.length_a   1.000
_cell.length_b   1.000
_cell.length_c   1.000
_cell.angle_alpha   90.00
_cell.angle_beta   90.00
_cell.angle_gamma   90.00
#
_symmetry.space_group_name_H-M   'P 1'
#
loop_
_entity.id
_entity.type
_entity.pdbx_description
1 polymer ?
#
loop_
_entity_poly.entity_id
_entity_poly.type
_entity_poly.pdbx_seq_one_letter_code
_entity_poly.pdbx_strand_id
1 'polypeptide(L)' 'MQLTSQQIADAGKTIAEDDYRDTEFCGACWDPLARTLFVNIQTPGITLAITGPWERGPL' A
#
# COMPACT_ATOMS: atom_id res chain seq x y z
N MET A 1 -8.03 11.52 -14.91
CA MET A 1 -8.89 11.57 -13.71
C MET A 1 -8.60 12.88 -12.99
N GLN A 2 -9.62 13.67 -12.67
CA GLN A 2 -9.46 14.95 -11.98
C GLN A 2 -10.09 14.82 -10.59
N LEU A 3 -9.31 15.08 -9.55
CA LEU A 3 -9.78 15.13 -8.16
C LEU A 3 -10.21 16.56 -7.84
N THR A 4 -11.32 16.71 -7.13
CA THR A 4 -11.73 18.02 -6.61
C THR A 4 -10.91 18.38 -5.37
N SER A 5 -10.80 19.66 -5.07
CA SER A 5 -10.16 20.12 -3.82
C SER A 5 -10.83 19.54 -2.57
N GLN A 6 -12.14 19.29 -2.63
CA GLN A 6 -12.89 18.65 -1.55
C GLN A 6 -12.47 17.18 -1.38
N GLN A 7 -12.34 16.41 -2.47
CA GLN A 7 -11.88 15.02 -2.39
C GLN A 7 -10.46 14.88 -1.84
N ILE A 8 -9.59 15.87 -2.11
CA ILE A 8 -8.24 15.93 -1.53
C ILE A 8 -8.32 16.27 -0.04
N ALA A 9 -9.15 17.23 0.36
CA ALA A 9 -9.35 17.58 1.76
C ALA A 9 -9.96 16.42 2.57
N ASP A 10 -10.96 15.74 2.00
CA ASP A 10 -11.63 14.57 2.57
C ASP A 10 -10.71 13.36 2.65
N ALA A 11 -9.62 13.33 1.87
CA ALA A 11 -8.67 12.22 1.92
C ALA A 11 -8.17 12.00 3.35
N GLY A 12 -7.99 13.07 4.14
CA GLY A 12 -8.10 13.13 5.62
C GLY A 12 -7.65 11.90 6.42
N LYS A 13 -6.64 11.16 5.97
CA LYS A 13 -6.41 9.77 6.41
C LYS A 13 -5.98 9.74 7.87
N THR A 14 -6.89 9.29 8.71
CA THR A 14 -6.64 8.92 10.10
C THR A 14 -6.97 7.44 10.21
N ILE A 15 -5.99 6.62 10.55
CA ILE A 15 -6.13 5.16 10.61
C ILE A 15 -6.09 4.76 12.08
N ALA A 16 -7.10 4.02 12.54
CA ALA A 16 -7.16 3.51 13.91
C ALA A 16 -6.16 2.36 14.11
N GLU A 17 -5.77 2.12 15.36
CA GLU A 17 -5.04 0.90 15.73
C GLU A 17 -6.00 -0.29 15.67
N ASP A 18 -5.72 -1.28 14.82
CA ASP A 18 -6.52 -2.52 14.68
C ASP A 18 -5.73 -3.62 13.91
N ASP A 19 -6.33 -4.81 13.77
CA ASP A 19 -5.85 -5.90 12.93
C ASP A 19 -6.44 -5.85 11.53
N TYR A 20 -5.61 -5.52 10.53
CA TYR A 20 -6.00 -5.42 9.13
C TYR A 20 -5.60 -6.62 8.27
N ARG A 21 -5.19 -7.75 8.86
CA ARG A 21 -4.65 -8.89 8.08
C ARG A 21 -5.68 -9.56 7.15
N ASP A 22 -6.96 -9.48 7.45
CA ASP A 22 -8.04 -10.07 6.65
C ASP A 22 -8.61 -9.12 5.58
N THR A 23 -7.92 -8.00 5.31
CA THR A 23 -8.33 -7.00 4.31
C THR A 23 -7.63 -7.21 2.97
N GLU A 24 -8.19 -6.63 1.90
CA GLU A 24 -7.67 -6.81 0.54
C GLU A 24 -6.28 -6.18 0.35
N PHE A 25 -5.33 -7.00 -0.13
CA PHE A 25 -4.09 -6.52 -0.73
C PHE A 25 -4.33 -5.98 -2.14
N CYS A 26 -3.81 -4.80 -2.45
CA CYS A 26 -3.96 -4.18 -3.76
C CYS A 26 -2.74 -3.32 -4.14
N GLY A 27 -2.69 -2.87 -5.40
CA GLY A 27 -1.75 -1.82 -5.82
C GLY A 27 -0.26 -2.20 -5.72
N ALA A 28 0.10 -3.43 -6.11
CA ALA A 28 1.48 -3.88 -6.06
C ALA A 28 2.36 -3.21 -7.14
N CYS A 29 3.50 -2.63 -6.75
CA CYS A 29 4.51 -2.15 -7.69
C CYS A 29 5.93 -2.23 -7.10
N TRP A 30 6.91 -2.40 -7.98
CA TRP A 30 8.32 -2.47 -7.60
C TRP A 30 8.97 -1.08 -7.69
N ASP A 31 9.95 -0.80 -6.83
CA ASP A 31 10.89 0.29 -7.09
C ASP A 31 11.68 0.02 -8.39
N PRO A 32 12.30 1.04 -9.02
CA PRO A 32 13.01 0.86 -10.29
C PRO A 32 14.14 -0.17 -10.26
N LEU A 33 14.62 -0.55 -9.08
CA LEU A 33 15.71 -1.50 -8.87
C LEU A 33 15.23 -2.86 -8.31
N ALA A 34 13.92 -3.08 -8.18
CA ALA A 34 13.32 -4.32 -7.67
C ALA A 34 13.84 -4.78 -6.29
N ARG A 35 14.22 -3.84 -5.43
CA ARG A 35 14.65 -4.06 -4.05
C ARG A 35 13.50 -3.95 -3.06
N THR A 36 12.50 -3.12 -3.38
CA THR A 36 11.34 -2.89 -2.53
C THR A 36 10.06 -3.13 -3.31
N LEU A 37 9.19 -3.98 -2.76
CA LEU A 37 7.80 -4.13 -3.20
C LEU A 37 6.94 -3.19 -2.36
N PHE A 38 6.24 -2.28 -3.03
CA PHE A 38 5.17 -1.52 -2.42
C PHE A 38 3.85 -2.24 -2.67
N VAL A 39 3.05 -2.40 -1.62
CA VAL A 39 1.70 -2.96 -1.71
C VAL A 39 0.78 -2.20 -0.77
N ASN A 40 -0.49 -2.15 -1.09
CA ASN A 40 -1.51 -1.51 -0.29
C ASN A 40 -2.41 -2.51 0.41
N ILE A 41 -2.87 -2.13 1.60
CA ILE A 41 -4.10 -2.64 2.21
C ILE A 41 -5.22 -1.68 1.80
N GLN A 42 -6.17 -2.14 0.97
CA GLN A 42 -7.13 -1.27 0.26
C GLN A 42 -7.97 -0.42 1.21
N THR A 43 -8.54 -1.06 2.25
CA THR A 43 -9.28 -0.41 3.32
C THR A 43 -8.55 -0.73 4.62
N PRO A 44 -8.05 0.27 5.37
CA PRO A 44 -8.32 1.72 5.29
C PRO A 44 -7.39 2.51 4.35
N GLY A 45 -6.58 1.85 3.53
CA GLY A 45 -5.67 2.51 2.60
C GLY A 45 -4.28 2.74 3.20
N ILE A 46 -3.66 1.67 3.68
CA ILE A 46 -2.28 1.64 4.21
C ILE A 46 -1.32 1.26 3.08
N THR A 47 -0.13 1.87 3.04
CA THR A 47 0.96 1.47 2.12
C THR A 47 2.05 0.75 2.91
N LEU A 48 2.42 -0.44 2.48
CA LEU A 48 3.51 -1.23 3.03
C LEU A 48 4.72 -1.16 2.09
N ALA A 49 5.91 -1.02 2.67
CA ALA A 49 7.18 -1.15 1.96
C ALA A 49 7.87 -2.44 2.42
N ILE A 50 7.95 -3.43 1.55
CA ILE A 50 8.49 -4.75 1.85
C ILE A 50 9.86 -4.86 1.21
N THR A 51 10.86 -5.24 1.99
CA THR A 51 12.20 -5.61 1.51
C THR A 51 12.45 -7.09 1.80
N GLY A 52 13.30 -7.72 1.00
CA GLY A 52 13.63 -9.14 1.17
C GLY A 52 14.70 -9.59 0.18
N PRO A 53 15.23 -10.81 0.34
CA PRO A 53 16.14 -11.42 -0.61
C PRO A 53 15.36 -11.98 -1.80
N TRP A 54 14.73 -11.09 -2.58
CA TRP A 54 13.84 -11.42 -3.70
C TRP A 54 14.50 -12.33 -4.74
N GLU A 55 15.82 -12.27 -4.87
CA GLU A 55 16.63 -13.13 -5.73
C GLU A 55 16.53 -14.63 -5.39
N ARG A 56 16.09 -14.97 -4.19
CA ARG A 56 15.87 -16.37 -3.76
C ARG A 56 14.58 -16.97 -4.31
N GLY A 57 13.76 -16.16 -4.98
CA GLY A 57 12.47 -16.56 -5.53
C GLY A 57 11.39 -16.77 -4.46
N PRO A 58 10.13 -17.01 -4.89
CA PRO A 58 9.10 -17.51 -3.99
C PRO A 58 9.47 -18.92 -3.51
N LEU A 59 9.12 -19.24 -2.26
CA LEU A 59 9.36 -20.53 -1.61
C LEU A 59 8.70 -21.70 -2.35
#